data_AF-A0A7W0WYQ7-F1
#
_entry.id   AF-A0A7W0WYQ7-F1
#
_cell.length_a   1.000
_cell.length_b   1.000
_cell.length_c   1.000
_cell.angle_alpha   90.00
_cell.angle_beta   90.00
_cell.angle_gamma   90.00
#
_symmetry.space_group_name_H-M   'P 1'
#
loop_
_entity.id
_entity.type
_entity.pdbx_description
1 polymer ?
#
loop_
_entity_poly.entity_id
_entity_poly.type
_entity_poly.pdbx_seq_one_letter_code
_entity_poly.pdbx_strand_id
1 'polypeptide(L)'
;ARRFRELVPHAGGAAESAIAPVRIDDDQRVMRLTARLLEDRVFVQGIRPPTVPAGTARLRVSLSARHERTDVEKAARLIAAATTR
;
A
#
# COMPACT_ATOMS: atom_id res chain seq x y z
N ALA A 1 -7.66 3.15 -9.31
CA ALA A 1 -6.70 3.53 -8.24
C ALA A 1 -6.78 4.99 -7.77
N ARG A 2 -7.37 5.92 -8.54
CA ARG A 2 -7.48 7.36 -8.20
C ARG A 2 -7.91 7.64 -6.76
N ARG A 3 -9.08 7.12 -6.34
CA ARG A 3 -9.62 7.32 -4.99
C ARG A 3 -8.68 6.90 -3.86
N PHE A 4 -7.94 5.81 -4.05
CA PHE A 4 -6.93 5.37 -3.10
C PHE A 4 -5.80 6.39 -2.97
N ARG A 5 -5.29 6.90 -4.11
CA ARG A 5 -4.20 7.89 -4.13
C ARG A 5 -4.60 9.23 -3.51
N GLU A 6 -5.88 9.62 -3.61
CA GLU A 6 -6.40 10.82 -2.93
C GLU A 6 -6.36 10.69 -1.40
N LEU A 7 -6.53 9.46 -0.88
CA LEU A 7 -6.66 9.20 0.55
C LEU A 7 -5.37 8.75 1.22
N VAL A 8 -4.38 8.27 0.46
CA VAL A 8 -3.09 7.81 0.97
C VAL A 8 -1.99 8.75 0.49
N PRO A 9 -1.52 9.67 1.35
CA PRO A 9 -0.39 10.54 1.04
C PRO A 9 0.82 9.71 0.58
N HIS A 10 1.52 10.18 -0.46
CA HIS A 10 2.69 9.54 -1.05
C HIS A 10 2.45 8.19 -1.77
N ALA A 11 1.19 7.78 -1.98
CA ALA A 11 0.89 6.70 -2.91
C ALA A 11 1.20 7.14 -4.35
N GLY A 12 2.15 6.45 -4.99
CA GLY A 12 2.66 6.79 -6.31
C GLY A 12 2.01 6.00 -7.47
N GLY A 13 2.78 5.88 -8.56
CA GLY A 13 2.39 5.18 -9.77
C GLY A 13 1.64 6.05 -10.78
N ALA A 14 1.61 5.63 -12.04
CA ALA A 14 0.91 6.34 -13.10
C ALA A 14 -0.60 6.46 -12.80
N ALA A 15 -1.21 7.58 -13.19
CA ALA A 15 -2.63 7.87 -12.92
C ALA A 15 -3.56 6.72 -13.38
N GLU A 16 -3.29 6.18 -14.58
CA GLU A 16 -4.06 5.11 -15.20
C GLU A 16 -3.72 3.71 -14.68
N SER A 17 -2.62 3.55 -13.93
CA SER A 17 -2.22 2.24 -13.40
C SER A 17 -3.15 1.79 -12.27
N ALA A 18 -3.52 0.50 -12.30
CA ALA A 18 -4.22 -0.18 -11.22
C ALA A 18 -3.34 -0.43 -9.98
N ILE A 19 -2.01 -0.28 -10.12
CA ILE A 19 -1.04 -0.45 -9.03
C ILE A 19 -0.69 0.91 -8.43
N ALA A 20 -0.84 1.04 -7.12
CA ALA A 20 -0.47 2.22 -6.33
C ALA A 20 0.60 1.84 -5.29
N PRO A 21 1.89 2.00 -5.60
CA PRO A 21 2.95 1.72 -4.63
C PRO A 21 2.95 2.76 -3.51
N VAL A 22 3.13 2.32 -2.26
CA VAL A 22 3.37 3.20 -1.11
C VAL A 22 4.78 2.95 -0.61
N ARG A 23 5.68 3.94 -0.77
CA ARG A 23 7.08 3.82 -0.37
C ARG A 23 7.24 3.91 1.14
N ILE A 24 8.07 3.02 1.69
CA ILE A 24 8.37 2.97 3.12
C ILE A 24 9.88 3.02 3.36
N ASP A 25 10.68 2.55 2.38
CA ASP A 25 12.15 2.64 2.35
C ASP A 25 12.88 1.91 3.49
N ASP A 26 12.15 1.04 4.21
CA ASP A 26 12.67 0.17 5.28
C ASP A 26 12.06 -1.22 5.13
N ASP A 27 12.91 -2.21 4.86
CA ASP A 27 12.52 -3.60 4.60
C ASP A 27 11.76 -4.23 5.78
N GLN A 28 12.25 -4.01 6.99
CA GLN A 28 11.68 -4.60 8.21
C GLN A 28 10.34 -3.92 8.55
N ARG A 29 10.27 -2.59 8.39
CA ARG A 29 9.04 -1.82 8.56
C ARG A 29 7.98 -2.26 7.56
N VAL A 30 8.32 -2.47 6.29
CA VAL A 30 7.39 -2.96 5.26
C VAL A 30 6.77 -4.30 5.66
N MET A 31 7.57 -5.22 6.19
CA MET A 31 7.07 -6.53 6.60
C MET A 31 6.20 -6.47 7.86
N ARG A 32 6.56 -5.64 8.84
CA ARG A 32 5.70 -5.38 10.01
C ARG A 32 4.36 -4.76 9.60
N LEU A 33 4.37 -3.79 8.69
CA LEU A 33 3.16 -3.18 8.17
C LEU A 33 2.27 -4.18 7.42
N THR A 34 2.87 -5.05 6.62
CA THR A 34 2.15 -6.12 5.91
C THR A 34 1.43 -7.05 6.89
N ALA A 35 2.14 -7.51 7.94
CA ALA A 35 1.54 -8.36 8.96
C ALA A 35 0.43 -7.64 9.73
N ARG A 36 0.67 -6.39 10.14
CA ARG A 36 -0.31 -5.60 10.89
C ARG A 36 -1.59 -5.34 10.09
N LEU A 37 -1.45 -4.91 8.84
CA LEU A 37 -2.61 -4.63 7.98
C LEU A 37 -3.43 -5.89 7.71
N LEU A 38 -2.78 -7.05 7.64
CA LEU A 38 -3.48 -8.33 7.52
C LEU A 38 -4.35 -8.63 8.75
N GLU A 39 -3.89 -8.33 9.97
CA GLU A 39 -4.70 -8.41 11.19
C GLU A 39 -5.94 -7.51 11.10
N ASP A 40 -5.78 -6.33 10.52
CA ASP A 40 -6.85 -5.35 10.26
C ASP A 40 -7.73 -5.72 9.04
N ARG A 41 -7.62 -6.96 8.54
CA ARG A 41 -8.34 -7.52 7.39
C ARG A 41 -8.03 -6.83 6.05
N VAL A 42 -6.86 -6.21 5.93
CA VAL A 42 -6.35 -5.60 4.70
C VAL A 42 -5.11 -6.36 4.23
N PHE A 43 -5.28 -7.24 3.25
CA PHE A 43 -4.14 -7.89 2.63
C PHE A 43 -3.46 -6.95 1.62
N VAL A 44 -2.24 -6.51 1.95
CA VAL A 44 -1.37 -5.75 1.03
C VAL A 44 0.03 -6.31 1.10
N GLN A 45 0.65 -6.57 -0.05
CA GLN A 45 1.96 -7.20 -0.08
C GLN A 45 3.08 -6.17 0.03
N GLY A 46 3.91 -6.33 1.05
CA GLY A 46 5.22 -5.69 1.13
C GLY A 46 6.20 -6.30 0.12
N ILE A 47 6.85 -5.44 -0.65
CA ILE A 47 7.91 -5.80 -1.60
C ILE A 47 9.23 -5.24 -1.08
N ARG A 48 10.25 -6.10 -0.95
CA ARG A 48 11.58 -5.81 -0.44
C ARG A 48 12.64 -6.49 -1.32
N PRO A 49 13.95 -6.26 -1.11
CA PRO A 49 15.00 -6.99 -1.82
C PRO A 49 14.81 -8.51 -1.74
N PRO A 50 15.18 -9.26 -2.80
CA PRO A 50 15.87 -8.82 -4.02
C PRO A 50 14.93 -8.25 -5.10
N THR A 51 13.60 -8.25 -4.89
CA THR A 51 12.62 -7.83 -5.92
C THR A 51 12.69 -6.34 -6.23
N VAL A 52 13.14 -5.52 -5.28
CA VAL A 52 13.40 -4.08 -5.45
C VAL A 52 14.78 -3.75 -4.89
N PRO A 53 15.43 -2.66 -5.33
CA PRO A 53 16.69 -2.20 -4.75
C PRO A 53 16.61 -2.02 -3.23
N ALA A 54 17.71 -2.28 -2.54
CA ALA A 54 17.84 -2.06 -1.10
C ALA A 54 17.45 -0.61 -0.71
N GLY A 55 16.75 -0.46 0.41
CA GLY A 55 16.27 0.85 0.87
C GLY A 55 15.11 1.42 0.04
N THR A 56 14.50 0.65 -0.87
CA THR A 56 13.34 1.08 -1.67
C THR A 56 12.11 0.18 -1.48
N ALA A 57 12.05 -0.50 -0.33
CA ALA A 57 10.93 -1.35 0.03
C ALA A 57 9.63 -0.54 0.12
N ARG A 58 8.55 -1.18 -0.32
CA ARG A 58 7.25 -0.52 -0.54
C ARG A 58 6.11 -1.50 -0.37
N LEU A 59 4.93 -1.00 -0.02
CA LEU A 59 3.69 -1.75 -0.15
C LEU A 59 3.21 -1.68 -1.60
N ARG A 60 2.87 -2.83 -2.21
CA ARG A 60 2.27 -2.90 -3.54
C ARG A 60 0.76 -3.04 -3.42
N VAL A 61 0.05 -1.93 -3.54
CA VAL A 61 -1.43 -1.94 -3.56
C VAL A 61 -1.90 -2.20 -4.98
N SER A 62 -2.63 -3.29 -5.20
CA SER A 62 -3.17 -3.66 -6.50
C SER A 62 -4.69 -3.62 -6.44
N LEU A 63 -5.29 -2.63 -7.10
CA LEU A 63 -6.72 -2.40 -7.05
C LEU A 63 -7.39 -3.08 -8.25
N SER A 64 -8.53 -3.70 -7.99
CA SER A 64 -9.37 -4.37 -8.98
C SER A 64 -10.77 -3.76 -9.01
N ALA A 65 -11.43 -3.82 -10.17
CA ALA A 65 -12.82 -3.40 -10.35
C ALA A 65 -13.81 -4.19 -9.47
N ARG A 66 -13.39 -5.33 -8.91
CA ARG A 66 -14.18 -6.13 -7.96
C ARG A 66 -14.26 -5.52 -6.56
N HIS A 67 -13.40 -4.57 -6.20
CA HIS A 67 -13.48 -3.92 -4.89
C HIS A 67 -14.56 -2.85 -4.94
N GLU A 68 -15.40 -2.83 -3.90
CA GLU A 68 -16.35 -1.74 -3.73
C GLU A 68 -15.62 -0.46 -3.32
N ARG A 69 -16.27 0.68 -3.54
CA ARG A 69 -15.71 1.97 -3.14
C ARG A 69 -15.40 2.00 -1.63
N THR A 70 -16.28 1.41 -0.82
CA THR A 70 -16.15 1.29 0.64
C THR A 70 -14.92 0.47 1.03
N ASP A 71 -14.62 -0.64 0.32
CA ASP A 71 -13.41 -1.42 0.54
C ASP A 71 -12.15 -0.59 0.28
N VAL A 72 -12.13 0.14 -0.83
CA VAL A 72 -11.00 1.00 -1.21
C VAL A 72 -10.78 2.10 -0.18
N GLU A 73 -11.84 2.74 0.29
CA GLU A 73 -11.75 3.80 1.29
C GLU A 73 -11.31 3.26 2.66
N LYS A 74 -11.81 2.09 3.07
CA LYS A 74 -11.38 1.41 4.31
C LYS A 74 -9.89 1.05 4.25
N ALA A 75 -9.47 0.38 3.18
CA ALA A 75 -8.08 -0.01 2.98
C ALA A 75 -7.16 1.21 2.92
N ALA A 76 -7.56 2.27 2.22
CA ALA A 76 -6.81 3.52 2.15
C ALA A 76 -6.59 4.15 3.54
N ARG A 77 -7.64 4.27 4.35
CA ARG A 77 -7.53 4.86 5.70
C ARG A 77 -6.60 4.05 6.60
N LEU A 78 -6.74 2.72 6.60
CA LEU A 78 -5.89 1.84 7.42
C LEU A 78 -4.43 1.89 6.96
N ILE A 79 -4.18 1.87 5.64
CA ILE A 79 -2.83 1.99 5.09
C ILE A 79 -2.24 3.35 5.44
N ALA A 80 -2.95 4.45 5.19
CA ALA A 80 -2.48 5.79 5.52
C ALA A 80 -2.08 5.88 7.00
N ALA A 81 -2.98 5.50 7.91
CA ALA A 81 -2.74 5.53 9.35
C ALA A 81 -1.53 4.65 9.77
N ALA A 82 -1.37 3.46 9.19
CA ALA A 82 -0.24 2.59 9.52
C ALA A 82 1.10 3.12 8.98
N THR A 83 1.07 3.87 7.88
CA THR A 83 2.28 4.40 7.22
C THR A 83 2.70 5.77 7.73
N THR A 84 1.82 6.53 8.38
CA THR A 84 2.17 7.78 9.04
C THR A 84 3.03 7.50 10.29
N ARG A 85 4.23 8.07 10.29
CA ARG A 85 5.13 8.24 11.44
C ARG A 85 5.75 9.62 11.33
#